data_AF-A0A1F4V4E9-F1
#
_entry.id   AF-A0A1F4V4E9-F1
#
_cell.length_a   1.000
_cell.length_b   1.000
_cell.length_c   1.000
_cell.angle_alpha   90.00
_cell.angle_beta   90.00
_cell.angle_gamma   90.00
#
_symmetry.space_group_name_H-M   'P 1'
#
loop_
_entity.id
_entity.type
_entity.pdbx_description
1 polymer ?
#
loop_
_entity_poly.entity_id
_entity_poly.type
_entity_poly.pdbx_seq_one_letter_code
_entity_poly.pdbx_strand_id
1 'polypeptide(L)'
;MNYTTIKNKLEELKSKLEKEIDLYKKEDPYLLEDRSISNTLDDDITETEGHDRIYATQIQLTENLRQVQEALKRIEEGKYGICKRCGQKINSGRLGVMPQAVLCINCQSKVRQRS
;
A
#
# COMPACT_ATOMS: atom_id res chain seq x y z
N MET A 1 -18.08 -8.59 -16.93
CA MET A 1 -16.79 -8.23 -16.32
C MET A 1 -15.99 -9.51 -16.17
N ASN A 2 -14.79 -9.60 -16.76
CA ASN A 2 -13.99 -10.81 -16.66
C ASN A 2 -13.16 -10.74 -15.35
N TYR A 3 -13.71 -11.31 -14.27
CA TYR A 3 -13.08 -11.28 -12.95
C TYR A 3 -11.69 -11.96 -12.94
N THR A 4 -11.45 -12.92 -13.83
CA THR A 4 -10.16 -13.59 -14.00
C THR A 4 -9.06 -12.63 -14.41
N THR A 5 -9.32 -11.75 -15.39
CA THR A 5 -8.34 -10.75 -15.83
C THR A 5 -7.99 -9.76 -14.73
N ILE A 6 -9.00 -9.34 -13.95
CA ILE A 6 -8.80 -8.40 -12.83
C ILE A 6 -8.04 -9.09 -11.69
N LYS A 7 -8.37 -10.34 -11.37
CA LYS A 7 -7.69 -11.15 -10.36
C LYS A 7 -6.20 -11.29 -10.70
N ASN A 8 -5.86 -11.69 -11.92
CA ASN A 8 -4.46 -11.81 -12.35
C ASN A 8 -3.70 -10.49 -12.22
N LYS A 9 -4.33 -9.37 -12.60
CA LYS A 9 -3.71 -8.03 -12.47
C LYS A 9 -3.48 -7.64 -11.01
N LEU A 10 -4.40 -8.00 -10.11
CA LEU A 10 -4.24 -7.79 -8.68
C LEU A 10 -3.17 -8.69 -8.06
N GLU A 11 -3.04 -9.93 -8.51
CA GLU A 11 -1.96 -10.84 -8.08
C GLU A 11 -0.57 -10.35 -8.52
N GLU A 12 -0.47 -9.83 -9.75
CA GLU A 12 0.76 -9.19 -10.23
C GLU A 12 1.12 -7.95 -9.38
N LEU A 13 0.13 -7.09 -9.11
CA LEU A 13 0.29 -5.93 -8.22
C LEU A 13 0.71 -6.34 -6.81
N LYS A 14 0.12 -7.42 -6.26
CA LYS A 14 0.46 -7.97 -4.95
C LYS A 14 1.95 -8.37 -4.91
N SER A 15 2.39 -9.18 -5.87
CA SER A 15 3.78 -9.65 -5.93
C SER A 15 4.76 -8.48 -6.08
N LYS A 16 4.39 -7.46 -6.86
CA LYS A 16 5.21 -6.25 -7.01
C LYS A 16 5.35 -5.49 -5.70
N LEU A 17 4.24 -5.23 -4.99
CA LEU A 17 4.25 -4.55 -3.70
C LEU A 17 5.03 -5.33 -2.63
N GLU A 18 4.91 -6.66 -2.61
CA GLU A 18 5.66 -7.50 -1.66
C GLU A 18 7.17 -7.39 -1.88
N LYS A 19 7.63 -7.39 -3.14
CA LYS A 19 9.05 -7.18 -3.47
C LYS A 19 9.53 -5.78 -3.10
N GLU A 20 8.70 -4.78 -3.34
CA GLU A 20 9.02 -3.39 -3.01
C GLU A 20 9.14 -3.20 -1.49
N ILE A 21 8.20 -3.74 -0.71
CA ILE A 21 8.28 -3.73 0.77
C ILE A 21 9.54 -4.44 1.26
N ASP A 22 9.91 -5.59 0.69
CA ASP A 22 11.11 -6.33 1.06
C ASP A 22 12.40 -5.53 0.76
N LEU A 23 12.43 -4.82 -0.38
CA LEU A 23 13.53 -3.94 -0.75
C LEU A 23 13.69 -2.77 0.24
N TYR A 24 12.61 -2.04 0.50
CA TYR A 24 12.63 -0.91 1.45
C TYR A 24 12.96 -1.33 2.88
N LYS A 25 12.67 -2.58 3.27
CA LYS A 25 13.12 -3.13 4.55
C LYS A 25 14.62 -3.35 4.61
N LYS A 26 15.24 -3.74 3.49
CA LYS A 26 16.70 -3.92 3.40
C LYS A 26 17.47 -2.61 3.28
N GLU A 27 16.83 -1.59 2.71
CA GLU A 27 17.38 -0.24 2.57
C GLU A 27 17.26 0.60 3.84
N ASP A 28 16.51 0.14 4.86
CA ASP A 28 16.35 0.86 6.13
C ASP A 28 17.71 0.99 6.86
N PRO A 29 18.26 2.21 7.01
CA PRO A 29 19.55 2.44 7.65
C PRO A 29 19.59 1.90 9.08
N TYR A 30 18.43 1.83 9.74
CA TYR A 30 18.28 1.36 11.11
C TYR A 30 18.42 -0.17 11.24
N LEU A 31 18.32 -0.92 10.14
CA LEU A 31 18.51 -2.37 10.07
C LEU A 31 19.93 -2.77 9.65
N LEU A 32 20.81 -1.82 9.33
CA LEU A 32 22.22 -2.08 9.07
C LEU A 32 22.93 -2.23 10.42
N GLU A 33 23.29 -3.47 10.77
CA GLU A 33 23.89 -3.88 12.06
C GLU A 33 25.26 -3.24 12.39
N ASP A 34 25.83 -2.37 11.55
CA ASP A 34 27.11 -1.73 11.81
C ASP A 34 26.97 -0.31 12.39
N ARG A 35 26.45 -0.25 13.63
CA ARG A 35 26.50 0.97 14.46
C ARG A 35 27.87 1.20 15.11
N SER A 36 28.95 0.60 14.59
CA SER A 36 30.26 0.67 15.23
C SER A 36 31.15 1.82 14.78
N ILE A 37 30.65 2.71 13.91
CA ILE A 37 31.47 3.76 13.29
C ILE A 37 30.81 5.15 13.38
N SER A 38 31.27 5.93 14.37
CA SER A 38 31.18 7.39 14.48
C SER A 38 29.80 8.01 14.82
N ASN A 39 29.50 8.15 16.12
CA ASN A 39 28.40 8.98 16.62
C ASN A 39 28.80 10.47 16.62
N THR A 40 28.71 11.16 15.47
CA THR A 40 28.61 12.62 15.49
C THR A 40 27.14 13.04 15.48
N LEU A 41 26.79 14.12 16.18
CA LEU A 41 25.41 14.62 16.29
C LEU A 41 24.75 14.91 14.93
N ASP A 42 25.54 15.16 13.88
CA ASP A 42 25.07 15.43 12.51
C ASP A 42 24.71 14.13 11.77
N ASP A 43 25.43 13.03 12.06
CA ASP A 43 25.15 11.69 11.53
C ASP A 43 23.84 11.11 12.15
N ASP A 44 23.62 11.31 13.45
CA ASP A 44 22.40 10.85 14.15
C ASP A 44 21.11 11.51 13.61
N ILE A 45 21.18 12.81 13.28
CA ILE A 45 20.03 13.55 12.73
C ILE A 45 19.72 13.07 11.31
N THR A 46 20.75 12.91 10.47
CA THR A 46 20.57 12.47 9.08
C THR A 46 20.12 11.00 8.97
N GLU A 47 20.59 10.12 9.86
CA GLU A 47 20.11 8.73 9.98
C GLU A 47 18.63 8.66 10.37
N THR A 48 18.21 9.47 11.36
CA THR A 48 16.82 9.51 11.83
C THR A 48 15.87 10.02 10.74
N GLU A 49 16.25 11.09 10.02
CA GLU A 49 15.45 11.59 8.90
C GLU A 49 15.35 10.59 7.73
N GLY A 50 16.42 9.84 7.48
CA GLY A 50 16.45 8.76 6.48
C GLY A 50 15.49 7.62 6.85
N HIS A 51 15.55 7.17 8.12
CA HIS A 51 14.65 6.15 8.65
C HIS A 51 13.18 6.57 8.57
N ASP A 52 12.84 7.78 9.01
CA ASP A 52 11.45 8.27 9.02
C ASP A 52 10.83 8.26 7.61
N ARG A 53 11.61 8.64 6.58
CA ARG A 53 11.16 8.64 5.18
C ARG A 53 10.93 7.22 4.65
N ILE A 54 11.85 6.30 4.94
CA ILE A 54 11.74 4.90 4.52
C ILE A 54 10.56 4.25 5.25
N TYR A 55 10.40 4.48 6.54
CA TYR A 55 9.31 3.97 7.35
C TYR A 55 7.93 4.48 6.86
N ALA A 56 7.79 5.77 6.58
CA ALA A 56 6.55 6.32 6.01
C ALA A 56 6.19 5.67 4.66
N THR A 57 7.20 5.42 3.83
CA THR A 57 7.02 4.72 2.54
C THR A 57 6.59 3.26 2.75
N GLN A 58 7.22 2.53 3.68
CA GLN A 58 6.85 1.17 4.04
C GLN A 58 5.39 1.07 4.54
N ILE A 59 4.94 2.02 5.38
CA ILE A 59 3.54 2.09 5.84
C ILE A 59 2.60 2.22 4.64
N GLN A 60 2.91 3.13 3.72
CA GLN A 60 2.08 3.37 2.55
C GLN A 60 2.01 2.15 1.61
N LEU A 61 3.13 1.48 1.38
CA LEU A 61 3.18 0.25 0.60
C LEU A 61 2.39 -0.89 1.26
N THR A 62 2.50 -1.03 2.58
CA THR A 62 1.78 -2.05 3.36
C THR A 62 0.27 -1.84 3.29
N GLU A 63 -0.22 -0.60 3.40
CA GLU A 63 -1.66 -0.32 3.26
C GLU A 63 -2.14 -0.58 1.82
N ASN A 64 -1.31 -0.30 0.81
CA ASN A 64 -1.63 -0.65 -0.58
C ASN A 64 -1.74 -2.17 -0.76
N LEU A 65 -0.81 -2.94 -0.19
CA LEU A 65 -0.84 -4.40 -0.21
C LEU A 65 -2.12 -4.94 0.46
N ARG A 66 -2.50 -4.35 1.60
CA ARG A 66 -3.74 -4.70 2.30
C ARG A 66 -4.98 -4.44 1.45
N GLN A 67 -5.02 -3.33 0.70
CA GLN A 67 -6.12 -3.04 -0.22
C GLN A 67 -6.19 -4.04 -1.37
N VAL A 68 -5.04 -4.47 -1.92
CA VAL A 68 -4.98 -5.51 -2.96
C VAL A 68 -5.51 -6.84 -2.44
N GLN A 69 -5.07 -7.27 -1.26
CA GLN A 69 -5.53 -8.51 -0.63
C GLN A 69 -7.05 -8.48 -0.36
N GLU A 70 -7.56 -7.35 0.14
CA GLU A 70 -9.01 -7.17 0.33
C GLU A 70 -9.75 -7.19 -1.01
N ALA A 71 -9.22 -6.56 -2.06
CA ALA A 71 -9.84 -6.58 -3.38
C ALA A 71 -9.92 -8.00 -3.95
N LEU A 72 -8.86 -8.81 -3.81
CA LEU A 72 -8.84 -10.23 -4.17
C LEU A 72 -9.91 -11.03 -3.41
N LYS A 73 -9.97 -10.87 -2.08
CA LYS A 73 -11.00 -11.53 -1.26
C LYS A 73 -12.41 -11.14 -1.69
N ARG A 74 -12.64 -9.87 -2.03
CA ARG A 74 -13.95 -9.40 -2.52
C ARG A 74 -14.31 -9.95 -3.89
N ILE A 75 -13.34 -10.26 -4.75
CA ILE A 75 -13.59 -10.98 -6.00
C ILE A 75 -14.11 -12.38 -5.70
N GLU A 76 -13.47 -13.09 -4.76
CA GLU A 76 -13.89 -14.44 -4.35
C GLU A 76 -15.27 -14.44 -3.69
N GLU A 77 -15.59 -13.41 -2.90
CA GLU A 77 -16.92 -13.22 -2.32
C GLU A 77 -17.98 -12.69 -3.31
N GLY A 78 -17.61 -12.36 -4.55
CA GLY A 78 -18.52 -11.74 -5.53
C GLY A 78 -18.94 -10.31 -5.20
N LYS A 79 -18.26 -9.63 -4.27
CA LYS A 79 -18.51 -8.24 -3.82
C LYS A 79 -17.53 -7.22 -4.42
N TYR A 80 -16.80 -7.61 -5.46
CA TYR A 80 -15.86 -6.73 -6.13
C TYR A 80 -16.59 -5.55 -6.78
N GLY A 81 -15.99 -4.36 -6.68
CA GLY A 81 -16.61 -3.13 -7.17
C GLY A 81 -17.77 -2.61 -6.31
N ILE A 82 -17.95 -3.12 -5.08
CA ILE A 82 -18.85 -2.54 -4.08
C ILE A 82 -18.02 -1.83 -3.00
N CYS A 83 -18.37 -0.60 -2.66
CA CYS A 83 -17.71 0.18 -1.62
C CYS A 83 -17.90 -0.46 -0.25
N LYS A 84 -16.79 -0.71 0.47
CA LYS A 84 -16.81 -1.30 1.82
C LYS A 84 -17.53 -0.43 2.86
N ARG A 85 -17.57 0.89 2.68
CA ARG A 85 -18.10 1.85 3.66
C ARG A 85 -19.58 2.19 3.46
N CYS A 86 -20.00 2.42 2.21
CA CYS A 86 -21.39 2.82 1.92
C CYS A 86 -22.20 1.75 1.17
N GLY A 87 -21.58 0.63 0.76
CA GLY A 87 -22.27 -0.43 0.02
C GLY A 87 -22.64 -0.07 -1.42
N GLN A 88 -22.31 1.13 -1.92
CA GLN A 88 -22.60 1.53 -3.29
C GLN A 88 -21.58 0.99 -4.29
N LYS A 89 -21.98 0.86 -5.56
CA LYS A 89 -21.07 0.47 -6.64
C LYS A 89 -19.95 1.51 -6.82
N ILE A 90 -18.73 1.01 -6.97
CA ILE A 90 -17.54 1.80 -7.28
C ILE A 90 -17.56 2.08 -8.79
N ASN A 91 -17.23 3.32 -9.16
CA ASN A 91 -17.16 3.71 -10.56
C ASN A 91 -16.17 2.81 -11.33
N SER A 92 -16.59 2.28 -12.48
CA SER A 92 -15.77 1.39 -13.31
C SER A 92 -14.49 2.05 -13.82
N GLY A 93 -14.51 3.35 -14.11
CA GLY A 93 -13.31 4.12 -14.47
C GLY A 93 -12.30 4.14 -13.33
N ARG A 94 -12.76 4.25 -12.08
CA ARG A 94 -11.88 4.15 -10.90
C ARG A 94 -11.26 2.76 -10.77
N LEU A 95 -12.03 1.70 -11.00
CA LEU A 95 -11.52 0.32 -10.98
C LEU A 95 -10.57 0.03 -12.16
N GLY A 96 -10.76 0.72 -13.30
CA GLY A 96 -9.85 0.63 -14.44
C GLY A 96 -8.46 1.21 -14.15
N VAL A 97 -8.42 2.32 -13.40
CA VAL A 97 -7.16 2.97 -12.99
C VAL A 97 -6.57 2.30 -11.74
N MET A 98 -7.41 2.00 -10.75
CA MET A 98 -7.03 1.42 -9.45
C MET A 98 -7.89 0.20 -9.16
N PRO A 99 -7.51 -0.99 -9.67
CA PRO A 99 -8.27 -2.22 -9.47
C PRO A 99 -8.35 -2.65 -7.99
N GLN A 100 -7.43 -2.19 -7.15
CA GLN A 100 -7.39 -2.45 -5.71
C GLN A 100 -8.33 -1.54 -4.89
N ALA A 101 -9.05 -0.61 -5.52
CA ALA A 101 -9.90 0.34 -4.80
C ALA A 101 -11.08 -0.36 -4.10
N VAL A 102 -11.10 -0.31 -2.76
CA VAL A 102 -12.17 -0.87 -1.91
C VAL A 102 -13.23 0.15 -1.45
N LEU A 103 -12.97 1.45 -1.69
CA LEU A 103 -13.86 2.56 -1.36
C LEU A 103 -14.25 3.34 -2.63
N CYS A 104 -15.47 3.89 -2.64
CA CYS A 104 -15.86 4.88 -3.65
C CYS A 104 -15.16 6.23 -3.40
N ILE A 105 -15.17 7.12 -4.40
CA ILE A 105 -14.51 8.42 -4.30
C ILE A 105 -15.03 9.26 -3.13
N ASN A 106 -16.34 9.28 -2.90
CA ASN A 106 -16.95 10.00 -1.79
C ASN A 106 -16.49 9.47 -0.42
N CYS A 107 -16.37 8.15 -0.28
CA CYS A 107 -15.88 7.54 0.96
C CYS A 107 -14.38 7.72 1.14
N GLN A 108 -13.61 7.68 0.05
CA GLN A 108 -12.16 7.90 0.07
C GLN A 108 -11.83 9.33 0.50
N SER A 109 -12.52 10.34 -0.05
CA SER A 109 -12.28 11.74 0.29
C SER A 109 -12.51 12.02 1.78
N LYS A 110 -13.52 11.37 2.37
CA LYS A 110 -13.80 11.46 3.82
C LYS A 110 -12.75 10.80 4.71
N VAL A 111 -11.96 9.85 4.20
CA VAL A 111 -10.85 9.24 4.95
C VAL A 111 -9.64 10.17 4.89
N ARG A 112 -9.31 10.70 3.71
CA ARG A 112 -8.15 11.61 3.53
C ARG A 112 -8.26 12.92 4.32
N GLN A 113 -9.47 13.42 4.56
CA GLN A 113 -9.68 14.63 5.37
C GLN A 113 -9.49 14.43 6.88
N ARG A 114 -9.27 13.18 7.34
CA ARG A 114 -9.06 12.84 8.75
C ARG A 114 -7.61 12.44 9.06
N SER A 115 -6.70 12.64 8.10
CA SER A 115 -5.28 12.32 8.19
C SER A 115 -4.46 13.60 8.29
#